data_AF-A0A6A6WJK7-F1
#
_entry.id   AF-A0A6A6WJK7-F1
#
_cell.length_a   1.000
_cell.length_b   1.000
_cell.length_c   1.000
_cell.angle_alpha   90.00
_cell.angle_beta   90.00
_cell.angle_gamma   90.00
#
_symmetry.space_group_name_H-M   'P 1'
#
loop_
_entity.id
_entity.type
_entity.pdbx_description
1 polymer ?
#
loop_
_entity_poly.entity_id
_entity_poly.type
_entity_poly.pdbx_seq_one_letter_code
_entity_poly.pdbx_strand_id
1 'polypeptide(L)'
;IAFKYAQLWPVVSGRIIRPFGAGITELHADVLDWDAKDNKAMIMLLSSIHQDLVIGLTSCDTAAAAWTYLSSRFDRDTGNSSIHLF
;
A
#
# COMPACT_ATOMS: atom_id res chain seq x y z
N ILE A 1 11.25 0.57 -6.19
CA ILE A 1 12.62 0.81 -5.65
C ILE A 1 12.58 1.44 -4.26
N ALA A 2 11.88 2.55 -4.06
CA ALA A 2 11.91 3.29 -2.80
C ALA A 2 11.42 2.49 -1.57
N PHE A 3 10.32 1.73 -1.69
CA PHE A 3 9.84 0.83 -0.62
C PHE A 3 10.79 -0.31 -0.24
N LYS A 4 11.64 -0.76 -1.18
CA LYS A 4 12.65 -1.80 -0.91
C LYS A 4 13.77 -1.23 -0.03
N TYR A 5 14.20 0.00 -0.28
CA TYR A 5 15.21 0.68 0.54
C TYR A 5 14.66 1.18 1.88
N ALA A 6 13.38 1.54 1.93
CA ALA A 6 12.70 1.89 3.17
C ALA A 6 12.32 0.68 4.05
N GLN A 7 12.60 -0.55 3.59
CA GLN A 7 12.17 -1.82 4.23
C GLN A 7 10.64 -1.93 4.43
N LEU A 8 9.86 -1.17 3.66
CA LEU A 8 8.39 -1.15 3.74
C LEU A 8 7.72 -2.07 2.71
N TRP A 9 8.50 -2.65 1.79
CA TRP A 9 7.97 -3.57 0.78
C TRP A 9 7.14 -4.73 1.36
N PRO A 10 7.53 -5.38 2.47
CA PRO A 10 6.71 -6.45 3.05
C PRO A 10 5.32 -5.98 3.52
N VAL A 11 5.18 -4.72 3.96
CA VAL A 11 3.90 -4.13 4.38
C VAL A 11 3.05 -3.79 3.15
N VAL A 12 3.64 -3.10 2.17
CA VAL A 12 2.94 -2.71 0.93
C VAL A 12 2.49 -3.92 0.10
N SER A 13 3.28 -5.00 0.09
CA SER A 13 2.92 -6.24 -0.61
C SER A 13 1.94 -7.13 0.15
N GLY A 14 1.50 -6.72 1.35
CA GLY A 14 0.59 -7.50 2.19
C GLY A 14 1.22 -8.78 2.78
N ARG A 15 2.55 -8.92 2.74
CA ARG A 15 3.26 -10.08 3.32
C ARG A 15 3.29 -10.03 4.84
N ILE A 16 3.29 -8.83 5.43
CA ILE A 16 3.13 -8.62 6.87
C ILE A 16 1.68 -8.24 7.13
N ILE A 17 0.95 -9.14 7.76
CA ILE A 17 -0.45 -8.93 8.15
C ILE A 17 -0.48 -8.16 9.47
N ARG A 18 -1.44 -7.24 9.63
CA ARG A 18 -1.67 -6.53 10.88
C ARG A 18 -1.88 -7.54 12.01
N PRO A 19 -1.13 -7.46 13.13
CA PRO A 19 -1.32 -8.37 14.26
C PRO A 19 -2.74 -8.21 14.83
N PHE A 20 -3.45 -9.31 15.08
CA PHE A 20 -4.78 -9.32 15.72
C PHE A 20 -4.79 -10.30 16.91
N GLY A 21 -5.24 -9.83 18.09
CA GLY A 21 -5.41 -10.52 19.40
C GLY A 21 -4.66 -11.83 19.65
N ALA A 22 -3.79 -11.97 20.65
CA ALA A 22 -4.17 -12.12 22.07
C ALA A 22 -2.94 -11.96 23.00
N GLY A 23 -2.87 -10.87 23.77
CA GLY A 23 -1.78 -10.62 24.74
C GLY A 23 -1.58 -9.13 24.95
N ILE A 24 -1.99 -8.61 26.09
CA ILE A 24 -2.48 -7.21 26.24
C ILE A 24 -1.37 -6.14 26.19
N THR A 25 -0.10 -6.50 26.26
CA THR A 25 1.01 -5.53 26.39
C THR A 25 2.04 -5.60 25.25
N GLU A 26 2.53 -6.78 24.88
CA GLU A 26 3.51 -6.93 23.79
C GLU A 26 2.86 -6.78 22.41
N LEU A 27 1.63 -7.28 22.25
CA LEU A 27 0.86 -7.11 21.03
C LEU A 27 0.55 -5.63 20.74
N HIS A 28 0.49 -4.78 21.77
CA HIS A 28 0.21 -3.36 21.59
C HIS A 28 1.37 -2.64 20.91
N ALA A 29 2.61 -2.95 21.30
CA ALA A 29 3.80 -2.38 20.67
C ALA A 29 3.94 -2.84 19.21
N ASP A 30 3.67 -4.12 18.93
CA ASP A 30 3.73 -4.68 17.59
C ASP A 30 2.64 -4.11 16.66
N VAL A 31 1.43 -3.91 17.18
CA VAL A 31 0.34 -3.27 16.42
C VAL A 31 0.68 -1.81 16.13
N LEU A 32 1.21 -1.07 17.10
CA LEU A 32 1.62 0.33 16.91
C LEU A 32 2.78 0.46 15.90
N ASP A 33 3.77 -0.43 15.97
CA ASP A 33 4.88 -0.45 15.01
C ASP A 33 4.39 -0.80 13.60
N TRP A 34 3.48 -1.77 13.48
CA TRP A 34 2.84 -2.09 12.20
C TRP A 34 2.04 -0.90 11.65
N ASP A 35 1.17 -0.29 12.45
CA ASP A 35 0.35 0.86 12.06
C ASP A 35 1.25 2.05 11.66
N ALA A 36 2.38 2.27 12.35
CA ALA A 36 3.36 3.31 11.99
C ALA A 36 4.04 3.03 10.63
N LYS A 37 4.39 1.78 10.36
CA LYS A 37 4.99 1.37 9.07
C LYS A 37 3.98 1.47 7.93
N ASP A 38 2.72 1.07 8.16
CA ASP A 38 1.65 1.18 7.18
C ASP A 38 1.36 2.66 6.84
N ASN A 39 1.24 3.52 7.86
CA ASN A 39 1.08 4.97 7.65
C ASN A 39 2.24 5.59 6.86
N LYS A 40 3.49 5.23 7.20
CA LYS A 40 4.67 5.69 6.45
C LYS A 40 4.63 5.23 5.00
N ALA A 41 4.19 4.00 4.76
CA ALA A 41 4.05 3.47 3.41
C ALA A 41 2.94 4.18 2.64
N MET A 42 1.80 4.49 3.27
CA MET A 42 0.72 5.27 2.68
C MET A 42 1.16 6.67 2.28
N ILE A 43 1.86 7.40 3.17
CA ILE A 43 2.39 8.73 2.84
C ILE A 43 3.36 8.66 1.66
N MET A 44 4.21 7.63 1.63
CA MET A 44 5.15 7.44 0.53
C MET A 44 4.41 7.17 -0.78
N LEU A 45 3.35 6.34 -0.78
CA LEU A 45 2.49 6.13 -1.94
C LEU A 45 1.87 7.45 -2.40
N LEU A 46 1.21 8.18 -1.50
CA LEU A 46 0.56 9.48 -1.76
C LEU A 46 1.52 10.56 -2.26
N SER A 47 2.79 10.54 -1.83
CA SER A 47 3.81 11.49 -2.29
C SER A 47 4.33 11.20 -3.70
N SER A 48 4.14 9.97 -4.19
CA SER A 48 4.75 9.46 -5.42
C SER A 48 3.79 9.38 -6.62
N ILE A 49 2.56 9.83 -6.44
CA ILE A 49 1.42 9.59 -7.32
C ILE A 49 0.81 10.91 -7.81
N HIS A 50 0.27 10.89 -9.02
CA HIS A 50 -0.44 12.03 -9.61
C HIS A 50 -1.74 12.35 -8.85
N GLN A 51 -2.09 13.65 -8.76
CA GLN A 51 -3.22 14.13 -7.97
C GLN A 51 -4.56 13.46 -8.31
N ASP A 52 -4.77 13.09 -9.57
CA ASP A 52 -6.02 12.45 -10.03
C ASP A 52 -6.29 11.10 -9.37
N LEU A 53 -5.26 10.41 -8.90
CA LEU A 53 -5.38 9.10 -8.26
C LEU A 53 -5.36 9.20 -6.73
N VAL A 54 -5.06 10.38 -6.17
CA VAL A 54 -4.99 10.60 -4.72
C VAL A 54 -6.32 10.27 -4.07
N ILE A 55 -7.45 10.68 -4.67
CA ILE A 55 -8.79 10.42 -4.12
C ILE A 55 -9.03 8.90 -3.94
N GLY A 56 -8.66 8.09 -4.93
CA GLY A 56 -8.78 6.63 -4.87
C GLY A 56 -7.85 5.97 -3.86
N LEU A 57 -6.67 6.56 -3.62
CA LEU A 57 -5.77 6.11 -2.56
C LEU A 57 -6.27 6.49 -1.17
N THR A 58 -6.82 7.68 -1.00
CA THR A 58 -7.33 8.13 0.30
C THR A 58 -8.55 7.35 0.78
N SER A 59 -9.25 6.65 -0.13
CA SER A 59 -10.32 5.71 0.24
C SER A 59 -9.81 4.33 0.68
N CYS A 60 -8.50 4.07 0.65
CA CYS A 60 -7.92 2.81 1.09
C CYS A 60 -7.46 2.89 2.55
N ASP A 61 -7.87 1.90 3.36
CA ASP A 61 -7.55 1.87 4.79
C ASP A 61 -6.10 1.44 5.09
N THR A 62 -5.41 0.82 4.13
CA THR A 62 -4.03 0.31 4.31
C THR A 62 -3.17 0.54 3.07
N ALA A 63 -1.85 0.57 3.26
CA ALA A 63 -0.88 0.70 2.15
C ALA A 63 -0.97 -0.49 1.18
N ALA A 64 -1.29 -1.68 1.67
CA ALA A 64 -1.50 -2.87 0.83
C ALA A 64 -2.72 -2.75 -0.08
N ALA A 65 -3.84 -2.22 0.45
CA ALA A 65 -5.04 -1.96 -0.33
C ALA A 65 -4.80 -0.87 -1.40
N ALA A 66 -4.12 0.21 -1.02
CA ALA A 66 -3.73 1.28 -1.93
C ALA A 66 -2.82 0.78 -3.06
N TRP A 67 -1.84 -0.08 -2.75
CA TRP A 67 -0.98 -0.69 -3.75
C TRP A 67 -1.74 -1.60 -4.71
N THR A 68 -2.68 -2.40 -4.19
CA THR A 68 -3.55 -3.26 -5.02
C THR A 68 -4.44 -2.46 -5.95
N TYR A 69 -5.01 -1.35 -5.47
CA TYR A 69 -5.77 -0.42 -6.29
C TYR A 69 -4.90 0.14 -7.43
N LEU A 70 -3.69 0.61 -7.11
CA LEU A 70 -2.74 1.11 -8.11
C LEU A 70 -2.37 0.06 -9.15
N SER A 71 -1.97 -1.14 -8.72
CA SER A 71 -1.59 -2.21 -9.64
C SER A 71 -2.74 -2.57 -10.57
N SER A 72 -3.97 -2.66 -10.05
CA SER A 72 -5.16 -2.95 -10.86
C SER A 72 -5.40 -1.89 -11.94
N ARG A 73 -5.08 -0.61 -11.65
CA ARG A 73 -5.27 0.49 -12.59
C ARG A 73 -4.21 0.50 -13.68
N PHE A 74 -2.95 0.30 -13.31
CA PHE A 74 -1.84 0.21 -14.26
C PHE A 74 -1.97 -1.01 -15.18
N ASP A 75 -2.37 -2.17 -14.67
CA ASP A 75 -2.60 -3.36 -15.50
C ASP A 75 -3.74 -3.12 -16.50
N ARG A 76 -4.81 -2.46 -16.08
CA ARG A 76 -5.94 -2.14 -16.95
C ARG A 76 -5.58 -1.14 -18.05
N ASP A 77 -4.83 -0.09 -17.73
CA ASP A 77 -4.42 0.92 -18.70
C ASP A 77 -3.37 0.37 -19.68
N THR A 78 -2.53 -0.58 -19.24
CA THR A 78 -1.63 -1.35 -20.12
C THR A 78 -2.41 -2.29 -21.03
N GLY A 79 -3.43 -2.97 -20.51
CA GLY A 79 -4.32 -3.82 -21.28
C GLY A 79 -5.07 -3.06 -22.38
N ASN A 80 -5.62 -1.88 -22.06
CA ASN A 80 -6.31 -1.04 -23.05
C ASN A 80 -5.36 -0.45 -24.11
N SER A 81 -4.12 -0.11 -23.74
CA SER A 81 -3.11 0.37 -24.69
C SER A 81 -2.76 -0.70 -25.75
N SER A 82 -2.81 -1.98 -25.38
CA SER A 82 -2.56 -3.10 -26.30
C SER A 82 -3.73 -3.42 -27.25
N ILE A 83 -4.97 -3.04 -26.89
CA ILE A 83 -6.16 -3.30 -27.72
C ILE A 83 -6.28 -2.29 -28.87
N HIS A 84 -5.77 -1.06 -28.71
CA HIS A 84 -5.78 -0.05 -29.77
C HIS A 84 -4.67 -0.23 -30.83
N LEU A 85 -3.86 -1.29 -30.73
CA LEU A 85 -2.78 -1.59 -31.68
C LEU A 85 -3.12 -2.68 -32.71
N PHE A 86 -4.39 -3.10 -32.79
CA PHE A 86 -4.89 -4.05 -33.79
C PHE A 86 -5.93 -3.41 -34.72
#